data_AF-A0A6L5FZH2-F1
#
_entry.id   AF-A0A6L5FZH2-F1
#
_cell.length_a   1.000
_cell.length_b   1.000
_cell.length_c   1.000
_cell.angle_alpha   90.00
_cell.angle_beta   90.00
_cell.angle_gamma   90.00
#
_symmetry.space_group_name_H-M   'P 1'
#
loop_
_entity.id
_entity.type
_entity.pdbx_description
1 polymer ?
#
loop_
_entity_poly.entity_id
_entity_poly.type
_entity_poly.pdbx_seq_one_letter_code
_entity_poly.pdbx_strand_id
1 'polypeptide(L)'
;MRRPLVAGLTILMLAGACTGSSEPSTPAAPGEESPSETDGPPAEEGLIPTGVPIEKVVFIVKENRTFDNLFGRFPGADGATTGRLSDGTEIPLARAPDVYEHDIGHDFISGLVVINGGEMNGFDRIPGGRFLDGYTQYHREDIPAYWAYADEYVLGERMFSSMYGPTIPEHMYTVAASASRVVSNKLTPEDGQGLYCEDKRERFNRLAHHPKLMEWE
;
A
#
# COMPACT_ATOMS: atom_id res chain seq x y z
N MET A 1 15.07 -31.32 -48.96
CA MET A 1 14.02 -32.37 -49.01
C MET A 1 13.78 -32.82 -47.57
N ARG A 2 12.61 -32.81 -46.93
CA ARG A 2 11.20 -32.57 -47.29
C ARG A 2 10.54 -31.73 -46.18
N ARG A 3 9.40 -31.14 -46.55
CA ARG A 3 8.62 -30.04 -45.96
C ARG A 3 7.89 -30.35 -44.63
N PRO A 4 7.47 -29.29 -43.89
CA PRO A 4 6.66 -29.38 -42.66
C PRO A 4 5.16 -29.57 -42.96
N LEU A 5 4.44 -30.17 -42.01
CA LEU A 5 2.97 -30.23 -41.99
C LEU A 5 2.46 -29.33 -40.86
N VAL A 6 1.79 -28.25 -41.27
CA VAL A 6 0.93 -27.40 -40.44
C VAL A 6 -0.44 -28.06 -40.42
N ALA A 7 -0.98 -28.34 -39.23
CA ALA A 7 -2.38 -28.70 -39.04
C ALA A 7 -3.02 -27.62 -38.17
N GLY A 8 -3.83 -26.76 -38.81
CA GLY A 8 -4.65 -25.76 -38.13
C GLY A 8 -5.79 -26.43 -37.38
N LEU A 9 -6.00 -26.01 -36.13
CA LEU A 9 -7.17 -26.38 -35.35
C LEU A 9 -8.11 -25.18 -35.31
N THR A 10 -9.17 -25.26 -36.10
CA THR A 10 -10.29 -24.34 -36.09
C THR A 10 -11.15 -24.64 -34.86
N ILE A 11 -11.24 -23.70 -33.91
CA ILE A 11 -12.19 -23.79 -32.78
C ILE A 11 -13.53 -23.21 -33.25
N LEU A 12 -14.52 -24.09 -33.34
CA LEU A 12 -15.90 -23.81 -33.68
C LEU A 12 -16.61 -23.21 -32.45
N MET A 13 -17.11 -21.97 -32.56
CA MET A 13 -18.01 -21.40 -31.56
C MET A 13 -19.39 -22.08 -31.64
N LEU A 14 -19.78 -22.77 -30.57
CA LEU A 14 -21.19 -23.15 -30.37
C LEU A 14 -21.90 -22.05 -29.59
N ALA A 15 -22.80 -21.33 -30.27
CA ALA A 15 -23.82 -20.50 -29.64
C ALA A 15 -24.89 -21.42 -29.03
N GLY A 16 -24.91 -21.54 -27.71
CA GLY A 16 -25.99 -22.17 -26.96
C GLY A 16 -27.14 -21.20 -26.77
N ALA A 17 -28.22 -21.36 -27.53
CA ALA A 17 -29.50 -20.71 -27.28
C ALA A 17 -30.17 -21.39 -26.08
N CYS A 18 -30.37 -20.66 -24.98
CA CYS A 18 -31.23 -21.09 -23.89
C CYS A 18 -32.62 -20.48 -24.07
N THR A 19 -33.57 -21.35 -24.41
CA THR A 19 -35.01 -21.08 -24.46
C THR A 19 -35.54 -20.70 -23.09
N GLY A 20 -36.37 -19.65 -23.05
CA GLY A 20 -36.99 -19.14 -21.83
C GLY A 20 -38.05 -20.08 -21.25
N SER A 21 -38.01 -20.22 -19.93
CA SER A 21 -39.10 -20.72 -19.11
C SER A 21 -39.54 -19.59 -18.18
N SER A 22 -40.77 -19.13 -18.36
CA SER A 22 -41.43 -18.11 -17.54
C SER A 22 -41.86 -18.71 -16.19
N GLU A 23 -41.31 -18.19 -15.09
CA GLU A 23 -41.83 -18.42 -13.74
C GLU A 23 -42.77 -17.28 -13.31
N PRO A 24 -43.79 -17.55 -12.48
CA PRO A 24 -44.79 -16.57 -12.10
C PRO A 24 -44.25 -15.53 -11.12
N SER A 25 -44.55 -14.27 -11.40
CA SER A 25 -44.12 -13.07 -10.68
C SER A 25 -44.62 -13.05 -9.23
N THR A 26 -43.70 -12.98 -8.27
CA THR A 26 -44.00 -12.55 -6.90
C THR A 26 -44.12 -11.02 -6.86
N PRO A 27 -45.03 -10.40 -6.08
CA PRO A 27 -45.16 -8.95 -6.07
C PRO A 27 -43.88 -8.30 -5.53
N ALA A 28 -43.31 -7.39 -6.31
CA ALA A 28 -42.17 -6.58 -5.89
C ALA A 28 -42.55 -5.69 -4.70
N ALA A 29 -41.68 -5.63 -3.70
CA ALA A 29 -41.71 -4.59 -2.67
C ALA A 29 -41.54 -3.20 -3.32
N PRO A 30 -42.01 -2.11 -2.69
CA PRO A 30 -41.82 -0.76 -3.23
C PRO A 30 -40.32 -0.50 -3.39
N GLY A 31 -39.91 -0.15 -4.61
CA GLY A 31 -38.50 0.03 -4.97
C GLY A 31 -37.86 1.14 -4.14
N GLU A 32 -36.75 0.83 -3.49
CA GLU A 32 -35.75 1.83 -3.17
C GLU A 32 -35.18 2.32 -4.49
N GLU A 33 -35.39 3.60 -4.80
CA GLU A 33 -34.79 4.24 -5.96
C GLU A 33 -33.27 4.08 -5.89
N SER A 34 -32.71 3.32 -6.83
CA SER A 34 -31.28 3.30 -7.08
C SER A 34 -30.86 4.77 -7.34
N PRO A 35 -29.83 5.29 -6.66
CA PRO A 35 -29.40 6.66 -6.91
C PRO A 35 -29.06 6.77 -8.39
N SER A 36 -29.72 7.71 -9.06
CA SER A 36 -29.43 8.12 -10.43
C SER A 36 -27.92 8.19 -10.61
N GLU A 37 -27.37 7.46 -11.58
CA GLU A 37 -26.06 7.77 -12.14
C GLU A 37 -26.16 9.22 -12.62
N THR A 38 -25.73 10.16 -11.79
CA THR A 38 -25.41 11.49 -12.27
C THR A 38 -24.19 11.29 -13.16
N ASP A 39 -24.35 11.49 -14.46
CA ASP A 39 -23.25 11.68 -15.40
C ASP A 39 -22.26 12.65 -14.75
N GLY A 40 -21.20 12.09 -14.16
CA GLY A 40 -20.07 12.88 -13.71
C GLY A 40 -19.57 13.67 -14.92
N PRO A 41 -18.95 14.86 -14.71
CA PRO A 41 -18.28 15.54 -15.81
C PRO A 41 -17.38 14.52 -16.54
N PRO A 42 -17.30 14.56 -17.88
CA PRO A 42 -16.44 13.67 -18.63
C PRO A 42 -15.06 13.71 -17.98
N ALA A 43 -14.49 12.54 -17.66
CA ALA A 43 -13.12 12.46 -17.21
C ALA A 43 -12.26 13.25 -18.21
N GLU A 44 -11.65 14.36 -17.78
CA GLU A 44 -10.87 15.18 -18.69
C GLU A 44 -9.81 14.30 -19.34
N GLU A 45 -9.83 14.26 -20.68
CA GLU A 45 -8.84 13.54 -21.46
C GLU A 45 -7.44 14.08 -21.11
N GLY A 46 -6.65 13.23 -20.45
CA GLY A 46 -5.20 13.21 -20.56
C GLY A 46 -4.44 14.34 -19.88
N LEU A 47 -4.27 14.25 -18.56
CA LEU A 47 -3.32 15.04 -17.75
C LEU A 47 -1.82 14.76 -18.06
N ILE A 48 -1.48 14.07 -19.15
CA ILE A 48 -0.08 13.83 -19.50
C ILE A 48 0.37 14.93 -20.47
N PRO A 49 1.32 15.80 -20.07
CA PRO A 49 1.83 16.83 -20.95
C PRO A 49 2.34 16.23 -22.27
N THR A 50 1.97 16.84 -23.39
CA THR A 50 2.49 16.44 -24.70
C THR A 50 4.01 16.64 -24.71
N GLY A 51 4.76 15.62 -25.14
CA GLY A 51 6.23 15.67 -25.24
C GLY A 51 7.01 14.97 -24.12
N VAL A 52 6.35 14.33 -23.14
CA VAL A 52 7.04 13.42 -22.21
C VAL A 52 7.39 12.12 -22.96
N PRO A 53 8.67 11.72 -23.07
CA PRO A 53 9.08 10.55 -23.86
C PRO A 53 8.84 9.20 -23.15
N ILE A 54 8.10 9.20 -22.02
CA ILE A 54 7.89 8.01 -21.19
C ILE A 54 6.68 7.23 -21.73
N GLU A 55 6.94 6.07 -22.33
CA GLU A 55 5.89 5.17 -22.84
C GLU A 55 5.48 4.08 -21.84
N LYS A 56 6.37 3.73 -20.91
CA LYS A 56 6.20 2.61 -19.99
C LYS A 56 6.66 3.01 -18.59
N VAL A 57 5.79 2.78 -17.62
CA VAL A 57 6.08 2.98 -16.20
C VAL A 57 6.02 1.63 -15.51
N VAL A 58 7.07 1.28 -14.77
CA VAL A 58 7.13 0.08 -13.94
C VAL A 58 7.18 0.51 -12.49
N PHE A 59 6.18 0.09 -11.71
CA PHE A 59 6.15 0.31 -10.27
C PHE A 59 6.74 -0.90 -9.56
N ILE A 60 7.78 -0.67 -8.74
CA ILE A 60 8.35 -1.67 -7.84
C ILE A 60 7.98 -1.24 -6.42
N VAL A 61 6.87 -1.78 -5.91
CA VAL A 61 6.41 -1.49 -4.54
C VAL A 61 7.17 -2.39 -3.57
N LYS A 62 7.82 -1.77 -2.57
CA LYS A 62 8.54 -2.43 -1.48
C LYS A 62 7.74 -2.33 -0.19
N GLU A 63 8.18 -3.04 0.84
CA GLU A 63 7.44 -3.21 2.09
C GLU A 63 8.32 -2.87 3.30
N ASN A 64 7.67 -2.36 4.35
CA ASN A 64 8.15 -2.24 5.74
C ASN A 64 9.54 -1.60 5.97
N ARG A 65 9.90 -0.55 5.20
CA ARG A 65 11.14 0.22 5.40
C ARG A 65 10.86 1.72 5.31
N THR A 66 11.37 2.49 6.26
CA THR A 66 11.32 3.96 6.23
C THR A 66 12.43 4.52 5.33
N PHE A 67 12.31 5.80 4.96
CA PHE A 67 13.36 6.51 4.24
C PHE A 67 14.68 6.49 5.03
N ASP A 68 14.65 6.86 6.31
CA ASP A 68 15.86 6.90 7.16
C ASP A 68 16.52 5.54 7.31
N ASN A 69 15.74 4.45 7.30
CA ASN A 69 16.28 3.11 7.36
C ASN A 69 17.12 2.75 6.11
N LEU A 70 16.74 3.20 4.91
CA LEU A 70 17.45 2.87 3.66
C LEU A 70 18.47 3.94 3.26
N PHE A 71 18.11 5.22 3.42
CA PHE A 71 18.79 6.36 2.80
C PHE A 71 19.07 7.50 3.78
N GLY A 72 18.82 7.34 5.09
CA GLY A 72 19.05 8.41 6.07
C GLY A 72 20.50 8.93 6.11
N ARG A 73 21.46 8.09 5.71
CA ARG A 73 22.89 8.43 5.56
C ARG A 73 23.32 8.79 4.14
N PHE A 74 22.41 8.80 3.17
CA PHE A 74 22.77 9.10 1.78
C PHE A 74 23.30 10.54 1.70
N PRO A 75 24.42 10.81 0.98
CA PRO A 75 25.02 12.14 0.96
C PRO A 75 24.03 13.21 0.45
N GLY A 76 23.78 14.22 1.29
CA GLY A 76 22.88 15.32 0.96
C GLY A 76 21.40 15.05 1.19
N ALA A 77 21.02 13.85 1.64
CA ALA A 77 19.64 13.55 2.01
C ALA A 77 19.23 14.25 3.31
N ASP A 78 17.97 14.66 3.39
CA ASP A 78 17.29 15.11 4.61
C ASP A 78 16.90 13.90 5.49
N GLY A 79 17.93 13.22 6.00
CA GLY A 79 17.81 11.98 6.77
C GLY A 79 18.24 12.12 8.22
N ALA A 80 17.61 11.33 9.11
CA ALA A 80 18.00 11.23 10.50
C ALA A 80 19.18 10.26 10.69
N THR A 81 20.10 10.62 11.59
CA THR A 81 21.20 9.71 12.04
C THR A 81 21.16 9.43 13.54
N THR A 82 20.27 10.11 14.25
CA THR A 82 19.90 9.89 15.64
C THR A 82 18.39 9.75 15.74
N GLY A 83 17.91 9.16 16.83
CA GLY A 83 16.50 9.10 17.16
C GLY A 83 16.29 9.34 18.66
N ARG A 84 15.17 9.95 19.01
CA ARG A 84 14.79 10.20 20.39
C ARG A 84 13.89 9.07 20.91
N LEU A 85 14.19 8.56 22.09
CA LEU A 85 13.37 7.61 22.83
C LEU A 85 12.27 8.35 23.59
N SER A 86 11.25 7.61 24.02
CA SER A 86 10.13 8.19 24.77
C SER A 86 10.49 8.78 26.14
N ASP A 87 11.62 8.40 26.71
CA ASP A 87 12.16 8.99 27.94
C ASP A 87 12.98 10.28 27.70
N GLY A 88 13.08 10.72 26.44
CA GLY A 88 13.83 11.90 26.03
C GLY A 88 15.29 11.63 25.68
N THR A 89 15.80 10.41 25.89
CA THR A 89 17.16 10.04 25.52
C THR A 89 17.32 10.06 24.00
N GLU A 90 18.39 10.69 23.52
CA GLU A 90 18.77 10.62 22.11
C GLU A 90 19.83 9.53 21.89
N ILE A 91 19.61 8.66 20.91
CA ILE A 91 20.51 7.56 20.55
C ILE A 91 20.91 7.65 19.07
N PRO A 92 22.13 7.24 18.69
CA PRO A 92 22.47 7.08 17.29
C PRO A 92 21.67 5.93 16.68
N LEU A 93 21.26 6.07 15.42
CA LEU A 93 20.65 4.97 14.68
C LEU A 93 21.73 3.91 14.39
N ALA A 94 21.50 2.69 14.89
CA ALA A 94 22.43 1.57 14.75
C ALA A 94 22.46 1.05 13.31
N ARG A 95 23.49 0.29 12.95
CA ARG A 95 23.54 -0.39 11.64
C ARG A 95 22.44 -1.46 11.59
N ALA A 96 21.59 -1.41 10.57
CA ALA A 96 20.50 -2.35 10.38
C ALA A 96 21.03 -3.77 10.10
N PRO A 97 20.41 -4.81 10.68
CA PRO A 97 20.71 -6.19 10.33
C PRO A 97 20.11 -6.54 8.97
N ASP A 98 20.69 -7.52 8.29
CA ASP A 98 20.12 -8.09 7.04
C ASP A 98 18.75 -8.74 7.29
N VAL A 99 18.61 -9.42 8.44
CA VAL A 99 17.37 -10.05 8.88
C VAL A 99 17.01 -9.54 10.27
N TYR A 100 15.81 -8.98 10.39
CA TYR A 100 15.26 -8.56 11.66
C TYR A 100 14.67 -9.78 12.39
N GLU A 101 15.01 -9.92 13.68
CA GLU A 101 14.46 -10.99 14.52
C GLU A 101 12.99 -10.74 14.87
N HIS A 102 12.62 -9.47 15.00
CA HIS A 102 11.28 -9.05 15.38
C HIS A 102 10.69 -8.09 14.35
N ASP A 103 9.40 -8.24 14.13
CA ASP A 103 8.62 -7.23 13.44
C ASP A 103 8.18 -6.14 14.44
N ILE A 104 8.16 -4.90 13.97
CA ILE A 104 7.72 -3.76 14.77
C ILE A 104 6.27 -3.41 14.42
N GLY A 105 5.55 -2.83 15.37
CA GLY A 105 4.20 -2.33 15.13
C GLY A 105 4.19 -1.29 14.03
N HIS A 106 3.48 -1.56 12.95
CA HIS A 106 3.37 -0.69 11.79
C HIS A 106 1.90 -0.55 11.34
N ASP A 107 0.96 -0.70 12.28
CA ASP A 107 -0.45 -0.39 12.07
C ASP A 107 -0.74 1.12 12.25
N PHE A 108 -1.98 1.52 11.97
CA PHE A 108 -2.43 2.92 12.08
C PHE A 108 -2.19 3.52 13.47
N ILE A 109 -2.47 2.78 14.55
CA ILE A 109 -2.27 3.27 15.93
C ILE A 109 -0.79 3.36 16.25
N SER A 110 0.01 2.39 15.81
CA SER A 110 1.47 2.46 15.93
C SER A 110 2.03 3.73 15.28
N GLY A 111 1.53 4.10 14.09
CA GLY A 111 1.88 5.37 13.45
C GLY A 111 1.58 6.61 14.30
N LEU A 112 0.40 6.67 14.92
CA LEU A 112 0.06 7.77 15.83
C LEU A 112 1.01 7.83 17.05
N VAL A 113 1.39 6.67 17.58
CA VAL A 113 2.29 6.57 18.73
C VAL A 113 3.69 7.04 18.38
N VAL A 114 4.26 6.62 17.25
CA VAL A 114 5.65 6.98 16.90
C VAL A 114 5.80 8.46 16.55
N ILE A 115 4.81 9.04 15.87
CA ILE A 115 4.80 10.46 15.54
C ILE A 115 4.62 11.32 16.78
N ASN A 116 3.80 10.87 17.74
CA ASN A 116 3.54 11.53 19.02
C ASN A 116 3.36 13.05 18.89
N GLY A 117 2.38 13.49 18.08
CA GLY A 117 2.10 14.92 17.88
C GLY A 117 3.24 15.73 17.24
N GLY A 118 4.18 15.06 16.56
CA GLY A 118 5.36 15.67 15.95
C GLY A 118 6.63 15.58 16.81
N GLU A 119 6.55 14.99 18.01
CA GLU A 119 7.74 14.78 18.85
C GLU A 119 8.65 13.66 18.34
N MET A 120 8.17 12.75 17.49
CA MET A 120 8.97 11.69 16.84
C MET A 120 9.77 10.82 17.83
N ASN A 121 9.19 10.52 18.99
CA ASN A 121 9.85 9.84 20.11
C ASN A 121 9.09 8.61 20.62
N GLY A 122 8.20 8.02 19.81
CA GLY A 122 7.38 6.87 20.23
C GLY A 122 7.79 5.51 19.67
N PHE A 123 8.88 5.42 18.90
CA PHE A 123 9.28 4.16 18.23
C PHE A 123 9.65 3.04 19.22
N ASP A 124 10.04 3.36 20.45
CA ASP A 124 10.30 2.37 21.51
C ASP A 124 9.01 1.89 22.22
N ARG A 125 7.86 2.53 21.95
CA ARG A 125 6.59 2.28 22.64
C ARG A 125 5.61 1.38 21.89
N ILE A 126 5.86 1.14 20.61
CA ILE A 126 5.04 0.26 19.76
C ILE A 126 5.37 -1.21 19.99
N PRO A 127 4.51 -2.17 19.60
CA PRO A 127 4.87 -3.59 19.57
C PRO A 127 6.22 -3.82 18.90
N GLY A 128 7.10 -4.65 19.48
CA GLY A 128 8.47 -4.85 18.97
C GLY A 128 9.44 -3.66 19.19
N GLY A 129 8.95 -2.45 19.43
CA GLY A 129 9.77 -1.22 19.56
C GLY A 129 10.85 -1.27 20.64
N ARG A 130 10.61 -2.02 21.72
CA ARG A 130 11.58 -2.23 22.82
C ARG A 130 12.92 -2.83 22.37
N PHE A 131 12.97 -3.47 21.20
CA PHE A 131 14.19 -4.05 20.64
C PHE A 131 15.01 -3.03 19.83
N LEU A 132 14.49 -1.80 19.69
CA LEU A 132 15.12 -0.69 18.98
C LEU A 132 15.36 -0.95 17.48
N ASP A 133 14.65 -1.91 16.89
CA ASP A 133 14.69 -2.19 15.45
C ASP A 133 14.24 -0.99 14.61
N GLY A 134 13.33 -0.16 15.15
CA GLY A 134 12.92 1.12 14.55
C GLY A 134 14.00 2.22 14.59
N TYR A 135 15.11 1.99 15.32
CA TYR A 135 16.24 2.91 15.44
C TYR A 135 17.48 2.39 14.70
N THR A 136 17.27 1.84 13.50
CA THR A 136 18.33 1.26 12.69
C THR A 136 18.34 1.81 11.26
N GLN A 137 19.51 1.81 10.63
CA GLN A 137 19.73 2.29 9.27
C GLN A 137 20.78 1.44 8.54
N TYR A 138 20.58 1.19 7.26
CA TYR A 138 21.58 0.57 6.40
C TYR A 138 22.65 1.55 5.98
N HIS A 139 23.84 1.02 5.74
CA HIS A 139 24.92 1.71 5.07
C HIS A 139 24.98 1.32 3.59
N ARG A 140 25.73 2.08 2.81
CA ARG A 140 25.96 1.82 1.37
C ARG A 140 26.34 0.38 1.09
N GLU A 141 27.25 -0.16 1.89
CA GLU A 141 27.78 -1.51 1.76
C GLU A 141 26.77 -2.62 2.12
N ASP A 142 25.72 -2.30 2.87
CA ASP A 142 24.67 -3.26 3.23
C ASP A 142 23.67 -3.46 2.07
N ILE A 143 23.35 -2.37 1.37
CA ILE A 143 22.37 -2.34 0.27
C ILE A 143 22.92 -1.64 -0.99
N PRO A 144 24.06 -2.11 -1.54
CA PRO A 144 24.80 -1.37 -2.57
C PRO A 144 24.00 -1.12 -3.85
N ALA A 145 23.05 -2.01 -4.20
CA ALA A 145 22.19 -1.81 -5.36
C ALA A 145 21.24 -0.62 -5.20
N TYR A 146 20.65 -0.44 -4.01
CA TYR A 146 19.74 0.69 -3.74
C TYR A 146 20.48 2.03 -3.78
N TRP A 147 21.66 2.09 -3.18
CA TRP A 147 22.47 3.32 -3.21
C TRP A 147 23.01 3.61 -4.61
N ALA A 148 23.33 2.58 -5.42
CA ALA A 148 23.69 2.78 -6.82
C ALA A 148 22.53 3.36 -7.65
N TYR A 149 21.28 2.96 -7.38
CA TYR A 149 20.12 3.60 -8.02
C TYR A 149 19.97 5.06 -7.59
N ALA A 150 20.19 5.39 -6.32
CA ALA A 150 20.12 6.76 -5.83
C ALA A 150 21.27 7.65 -6.34
N ASP A 151 22.44 7.08 -6.67
CA ASP A 151 23.54 7.82 -7.29
C ASP A 151 23.26 8.19 -8.76
N GLU A 152 22.62 7.28 -9.50
CA GLU A 152 22.40 7.42 -10.95
C GLU A 152 21.08 8.13 -11.28
N TYR A 153 20.07 7.98 -10.41
CA TYR A 153 18.71 8.46 -10.65
C TYR A 153 18.24 9.43 -9.56
N VAL A 154 16.96 9.80 -9.62
CA VAL A 154 16.34 10.71 -8.65
C VAL A 154 15.93 9.95 -7.40
N LEU A 155 16.37 10.43 -6.25
CA LEU A 155 15.90 10.01 -4.93
C LEU A 155 14.84 10.99 -4.40
N GLY A 156 13.63 10.51 -4.13
CA GLY A 156 12.56 11.30 -3.52
C GLY A 156 12.63 11.26 -1.99
N GLU A 157 13.29 12.23 -1.36
CA GLU A 157 13.49 12.30 0.10
C GLU A 157 12.30 12.85 0.89
N ARG A 158 11.30 13.42 0.21
CA ARG A 158 10.07 13.98 0.81
C ARG A 158 8.82 13.29 0.26
N MET A 159 8.92 11.97 0.10
CA MET A 159 7.81 11.10 -0.31
C MET A 159 7.27 10.37 0.91
N PHE A 160 6.03 10.70 1.31
CA PHE A 160 5.42 10.20 2.54
C PHE A 160 4.33 9.17 2.22
N SER A 161 4.09 8.28 3.19
CA SER A 161 2.93 7.37 3.19
C SER A 161 1.64 8.16 3.08
N SER A 162 0.64 7.63 2.37
CA SER A 162 -0.64 8.35 2.22
C SER A 162 -1.44 8.39 3.52
N MET A 163 -1.19 7.43 4.41
CA MET A 163 -1.73 7.39 5.76
C MET A 163 -0.76 6.66 6.71
N TYR A 164 -1.05 6.69 8.01
CA TYR A 164 -0.42 5.74 8.92
C TYR A 164 -1.06 4.38 8.72
N GLY A 165 -0.33 3.35 8.38
CA GLY A 165 -0.98 2.06 8.27
C GLY A 165 -0.10 0.94 7.78
N PRO A 166 -0.65 -0.28 7.86
CA PRO A 166 0.02 -1.45 7.35
C PRO A 166 -0.15 -1.55 5.83
N THR A 167 0.39 -2.62 5.25
CA THR A 167 0.41 -2.93 3.81
C THR A 167 -0.89 -2.66 3.05
N ILE A 168 -2.02 -3.19 3.49
CA ILE A 168 -3.26 -3.18 2.68
C ILE A 168 -3.74 -1.77 2.30
N PRO A 169 -3.96 -0.84 3.25
CA PRO A 169 -4.38 0.50 2.88
C PRO A 169 -3.37 1.23 1.99
N GLU A 170 -2.06 1.05 2.18
CA GLU A 170 -1.04 1.69 1.33
C GLU A 170 -1.02 1.12 -0.10
N HIS A 171 -1.25 -0.19 -0.25
CA HIS A 171 -1.44 -0.80 -1.57
C HIS A 171 -2.70 -0.28 -2.27
N MET A 172 -3.78 -0.03 -1.51
CA MET A 172 -4.97 0.62 -2.07
C MET A 172 -4.67 2.06 -2.54
N TYR A 173 -3.93 2.85 -1.74
CA TYR A 173 -3.50 4.19 -2.15
C TYR A 173 -2.63 4.18 -3.41
N THR A 174 -1.77 3.17 -3.57
CA THR A 174 -0.90 3.03 -4.74
C THR A 174 -1.70 2.93 -6.06
N VAL A 175 -2.88 2.31 -6.05
CA VAL A 175 -3.68 2.08 -7.27
C VAL A 175 -4.91 2.98 -7.39
N ALA A 176 -5.49 3.41 -6.27
CA ALA A 176 -6.79 4.09 -6.23
C ALA A 176 -6.75 5.47 -5.55
N ALA A 177 -5.58 5.92 -5.06
CA ALA A 177 -5.42 7.15 -4.28
C ALA A 177 -6.38 7.26 -3.08
N SER A 178 -6.86 6.11 -2.57
CA SER A 178 -7.76 6.03 -1.42
C SER A 178 -7.75 4.62 -0.84
N ALA A 179 -7.78 4.52 0.49
CA ALA A 179 -8.00 3.25 1.20
C ALA A 179 -9.48 2.96 1.52
N SER A 180 -10.45 3.77 1.04
CA SER A 180 -11.87 3.60 1.41
C SER A 180 -12.10 3.51 2.95
N ARG A 181 -11.30 4.28 3.71
CA ARG A 181 -11.26 4.27 5.19
C ARG A 181 -10.78 2.98 5.84
N VAL A 182 -10.22 2.02 5.09
CA VAL A 182 -9.54 0.86 5.66
C VAL A 182 -8.28 1.32 6.37
N VAL A 183 -8.05 0.82 7.59
CA VAL A 183 -6.90 1.22 8.43
C VAL A 183 -6.11 0.03 8.98
N SER A 184 -6.47 -1.19 8.60
CA SER A 184 -5.77 -2.41 9.03
C SER A 184 -5.55 -3.37 7.87
N ASN A 185 -4.68 -4.35 8.11
CA ASN A 185 -4.68 -5.59 7.34
C ASN A 185 -5.94 -6.42 7.64
N LYS A 186 -6.11 -7.53 6.91
CA LYS A 186 -7.20 -8.49 7.09
C LYS A 186 -7.26 -8.99 8.55
N LEU A 187 -8.46 -8.93 9.15
CA LEU A 187 -8.69 -9.28 10.55
C LEU A 187 -8.92 -10.77 10.80
N THR A 188 -9.28 -11.54 9.77
CA THR A 188 -9.60 -12.96 9.89
C THR A 188 -8.51 -13.82 9.23
N PRO A 189 -7.71 -14.54 10.02
CA PRO A 189 -6.84 -15.60 9.50
C PRO A 189 -7.59 -16.91 9.25
N GLU A 190 -8.80 -17.06 9.78
CA GLU A 190 -9.49 -18.36 9.86
C GLU A 190 -10.06 -18.80 8.50
N ASP A 191 -9.41 -19.81 7.93
CA ASP A 191 -9.95 -20.81 7.01
C ASP A 191 -10.52 -20.32 5.67
N GLY A 192 -9.77 -19.48 4.94
CA GLY A 192 -10.12 -19.08 3.58
C GLY A 192 -9.12 -19.58 2.55
N GLN A 193 -9.50 -20.59 1.76
CA GLN A 193 -8.99 -20.67 0.39
C GLN A 193 -9.52 -19.42 -0.34
N GLY A 194 -8.62 -18.53 -0.71
CA GLY A 194 -8.93 -17.26 -1.37
C GLY A 194 -7.93 -16.18 -0.95
N LEU A 195 -7.24 -15.61 -1.94
CA LEU A 195 -6.41 -14.41 -1.75
C LEU A 195 -7.30 -13.20 -1.41
N TYR A 196 -6.70 -12.08 -1.01
CA TYR A 196 -7.37 -10.84 -0.59
C TYR A 196 -8.67 -10.51 -1.37
N CYS A 197 -8.69 -10.61 -2.70
CA CYS A 197 -9.86 -10.25 -3.52
C CYS A 197 -10.97 -11.33 -3.64
N GLU A 198 -10.76 -12.53 -3.12
CA GLU A 198 -11.63 -13.70 -3.36
C GLU A 198 -12.39 -14.14 -2.11
N ASP A 199 -12.05 -13.62 -0.93
CA ASP A 199 -12.69 -13.99 0.33
C ASP A 199 -13.83 -13.03 0.70
N LYS A 200 -15.09 -13.45 0.45
CA LYS A 200 -16.29 -12.69 0.83
C LYS A 200 -16.44 -12.45 2.34
N ARG A 201 -15.69 -13.19 3.18
CA ARG A 201 -15.67 -13.02 4.64
C ARG A 201 -14.59 -12.06 5.09
N GLU A 202 -13.80 -11.49 4.18
CA GLU A 202 -12.74 -10.56 4.53
C GLU A 202 -13.32 -9.38 5.33
N ARG A 203 -12.65 -9.08 6.45
CA ARG A 203 -12.99 -7.98 7.34
C ARG A 203 -11.74 -7.15 7.58
N PHE A 204 -11.94 -5.85 7.64
CA PHE A 204 -10.92 -4.86 7.95
C PHE A 204 -11.44 -3.93 9.02
N ASN A 205 -10.56 -3.39 9.84
CA ASN A 205 -10.88 -2.21 10.61
C ASN A 205 -11.03 -1.05 9.63
N ARG A 206 -12.13 -0.33 9.77
CA ARG A 206 -12.32 0.95 9.11
C ARG A 206 -12.25 2.03 10.17
N LEU A 207 -11.71 3.19 9.79
CA LEU A 207 -11.85 4.39 10.60
C LEU A 207 -13.35 4.65 10.77
N ALA A 208 -13.85 4.49 11.99
CA ALA A 208 -15.23 4.80 12.31
C ALA A 208 -15.48 6.29 12.04
N HIS A 209 -16.72 6.65 11.71
CA HIS A 209 -17.18 8.04 11.74
C HIS A 209 -17.13 8.56 13.18
N HIS A 210 -15.94 8.89 13.68
CA HIS A 210 -15.76 9.51 14.97
C HIS A 210 -15.53 11.01 14.74
N PRO A 211 -16.42 11.89 15.21
CA PRO A 211 -16.37 13.32 14.90
C PRO A 211 -15.01 13.96 15.26
N LYS A 212 -14.33 13.45 16.31
CA LYS A 212 -13.01 13.98 16.74
C LYS A 212 -11.80 13.54 15.91
N LEU A 213 -11.94 12.59 14.96
CA LEU A 213 -10.83 12.14 14.12
C LEU A 213 -10.80 12.86 12.76
N MET A 214 -11.87 13.59 12.41
CA MET A 214 -12.00 14.33 11.14
C MET A 214 -11.60 15.81 11.25
N GLU A 215 -11.36 16.33 12.47
CA GLU A 215 -11.05 17.76 12.70
C GLU A 215 -9.55 18.09 12.62
N TRP A 216 -8.72 17.21 12.05
CA TRP A 216 -7.33 17.52 11.75
C TRP A 216 -7.24 18.12 10.34
N GLU A 217 -7.60 19.40 10.20
CA GLU A 217 -7.28 20.26 9.04
C GLU A 217 -6.24 21.31 9.44
#